data_AF-C3XIA1-F1
#
_entry.id   AF-C3XIA1-F1
#
_cell.length_a   1.000
_cell.length_b   1.000
_cell.length_c   1.000
_cell.angle_alpha   90.00
_cell.angle_beta   90.00
_cell.angle_gamma   90.00
#
_symmetry.space_group_name_H-M   'P 1'
#
loop_
_entity.id
_entity.type
_entity.pdbx_description
1 polymer ?
#
loop_
_entity_poly.entity_id
_entity_poly.type
_entity_poly.pdbx_seq_one_letter_code
_entity_poly.pdbx_strand_id
1 'polypeptide(L)'
;MRFIFVATLFFCHIVMLGCVKNTTLDSQETTSKTEKDSKADPNTEDSKSNVNKDKKQDTKTQDTSLESNLKDTEKKLDSKLDSKQKATKPKTTKKLHAPQTKNELKALVDNNAIKLGDIDTSAIKDMSALFKNSMRKDFSGIESWNVKNVTNMYAMFDHAKYFNHDISKWNVANVTNMDFMFADAMQFNQDISRWNVAKVESMNNMFARAKAFNQPLNSWNVANVRYMNAMFFEAESFNQSLNKWDTRNVESMREMFYGAKSFNGALESLNVANVINMNAMFAFATSFNQNINAWNVSKVKYMENMFENAISFNQPLNSWNVGRVESMFAMFKNAKEFNQPLESWSVSKVREMRSMFEGALKFNQSLNTWNVSHVTSMSAMFKNAKEFNQPLNKWNLADVWNTSEMFRNATSFNQELRFWRMHNVRYMDRMFEGAISFNQDLDYWEINAKSKIDMFKDSGMEKLPKWYK
;
A
#
# COMPACT_ATOMS: atom_id res chain seq x y z
N MET A 1 23.60 39.81 -7.59
CA MET A 1 22.16 39.68 -7.22
C MET A 1 21.90 38.20 -7.01
N ARG A 2 22.09 37.53 -5.87
CA ARG A 2 21.73 37.75 -4.45
C ARG A 2 20.22 37.81 -4.18
N PHE A 3 19.72 36.74 -3.53
CA PHE A 3 18.43 36.52 -2.86
C PHE A 3 17.22 36.39 -3.82
N ILE A 4 16.34 35.39 -3.75
CA ILE A 4 15.59 34.88 -2.60
C ILE A 4 15.30 33.38 -2.77
N PHE A 5 15.60 32.60 -1.73
CA PHE A 5 15.10 31.24 -1.45
C PHE A 5 14.53 31.28 -0.03
N VAL A 6 13.68 30.30 0.31
CA VAL A 6 13.10 29.98 1.64
C VAL A 6 11.71 30.56 1.91
N ALA A 7 10.69 29.68 1.90
CA ALA A 7 9.75 29.48 3.01
C ALA A 7 8.64 28.49 2.62
N THR A 8 8.73 27.22 3.06
CA THR A 8 7.62 26.41 3.63
C THR A 8 8.08 24.99 3.89
N LEU A 9 8.58 24.73 5.10
CA LEU A 9 8.82 23.39 5.64
C LEU A 9 8.97 23.55 7.15
N PHE A 10 7.87 23.61 7.89
CA PHE A 10 7.82 23.41 9.34
C PHE A 10 6.35 23.41 9.77
N PHE A 11 5.78 22.24 10.05
CA PHE A 11 4.79 22.03 11.12
C PHE A 11 4.42 20.54 11.14
N CYS A 12 5.19 19.75 11.89
CA CYS A 12 4.66 18.52 12.50
C CYS A 12 5.61 18.11 13.62
N HIS A 13 5.33 18.54 14.85
CA HIS A 13 5.84 17.92 16.07
C HIS A 13 4.87 18.25 17.22
N ILE A 14 4.64 17.25 18.08
CA ILE A 14 3.95 17.28 19.38
C ILE A 14 2.41 17.11 19.29
N VAL A 15 1.91 15.89 19.52
CA VAL A 15 1.29 15.44 20.78
C VAL A 15 1.32 13.90 20.84
N MET A 16 2.13 13.35 21.73
CA MET A 16 2.05 11.97 22.23
C MET A 16 2.22 12.07 23.75
N LEU A 17 1.15 11.86 24.53
CA LEU A 17 1.17 11.44 25.94
C LEU A 17 -0.27 11.36 26.45
N GLY A 18 -0.70 10.17 26.87
CA GLY A 18 -2.05 9.94 27.38
C GLY A 18 -2.37 8.50 27.77
N CYS A 19 -1.60 7.98 28.72
CA CYS A 19 -1.79 6.78 29.55
C CYS A 19 -3.03 5.87 29.38
N VAL A 20 -2.72 4.60 29.10
CA VAL A 20 -3.11 3.38 29.86
C VAL A 20 -4.01 3.59 31.08
N LYS A 21 -5.21 3.01 31.05
CA LYS A 21 -5.85 2.36 32.20
C LYS A 21 -6.53 1.07 31.77
N ASN A 22 -6.00 -0.04 32.30
CA ASN A 22 -6.67 -1.34 32.39
C ASN A 22 -8.02 -1.20 33.09
N THR A 23 -9.04 -1.86 32.55
CA THR A 23 -10.12 -2.44 33.36
C THR A 23 -10.51 -3.78 32.75
N THR A 24 -10.15 -4.84 33.46
CA THR A 24 -10.74 -6.18 33.41
C THR A 24 -12.22 -6.08 33.76
N LEU A 25 -13.12 -6.68 32.97
CA LEU A 25 -14.45 -7.08 33.41
C LEU A 25 -14.94 -8.29 32.61
N ASP A 26 -14.90 -9.40 33.35
CA ASP A 26 -15.76 -10.57 33.40
C ASP A 26 -16.61 -11.02 32.20
N SER A 27 -16.41 -12.30 31.91
CA SER A 27 -17.27 -13.22 31.18
C SER A 27 -18.58 -13.47 31.94
N GLN A 28 -19.71 -13.39 31.25
CA GLN A 28 -20.89 -14.17 31.61
C GLN A 28 -21.45 -14.88 30.37
N GLU A 29 -21.29 -16.20 30.38
CA GLU A 29 -22.07 -17.16 29.62
C GLU A 29 -23.55 -17.02 29.98
N THR A 30 -24.42 -17.01 28.97
CA THR A 30 -25.80 -17.46 29.14
C THR A 30 -26.07 -18.55 28.12
N THR A 31 -26.16 -19.77 28.65
CA THR A 31 -26.70 -20.95 28.00
C THR A 31 -28.20 -20.80 27.80
N SER A 32 -28.72 -21.14 26.62
CA SER A 32 -30.07 -21.65 26.51
C SER A 32 -30.07 -22.90 25.62
N LYS A 33 -30.48 -24.02 26.24
CA LYS A 33 -30.90 -25.25 25.59
C LYS A 33 -32.42 -25.19 25.45
N THR A 34 -32.94 -25.58 24.30
CA THR A 34 -34.18 -26.36 24.20
C THR A 34 -34.06 -27.35 23.04
N GLU A 35 -34.25 -28.62 23.42
CA GLU A 35 -34.63 -29.81 22.64
C GLU A 35 -35.82 -29.55 21.70
N LYS A 36 -36.27 -30.35 20.73
CA LYS A 36 -36.12 -31.72 20.17
C LYS A 36 -37.00 -31.65 18.88
N ASP A 37 -36.78 -32.32 17.76
CA ASP A 37 -36.99 -33.77 17.56
C ASP A 37 -36.68 -34.17 16.10
N SER A 38 -36.34 -35.44 15.99
CA SER A 38 -36.21 -36.36 14.85
C SER A 38 -36.93 -36.07 13.52
N LYS A 39 -36.27 -36.38 12.39
CA LYS A 39 -36.51 -37.61 11.60
C LYS A 39 -35.47 -37.76 10.48
N ALA A 40 -35.04 -39.00 10.27
CA ALA A 40 -34.13 -39.43 9.23
C ALA A 40 -34.87 -40.12 8.09
N ASP A 41 -34.19 -40.13 6.94
CA ASP A 41 -34.21 -41.12 5.84
C ASP A 41 -35.18 -40.91 4.64
N PRO A 42 -34.92 -41.53 3.47
CA PRO A 42 -34.20 -40.90 2.35
C PRO A 42 -34.96 -41.06 1.00
N ASN A 43 -34.48 -40.43 -0.08
CA ASN A 43 -34.59 -40.92 -1.48
C ASN A 43 -33.81 -39.96 -2.39
N THR A 44 -32.78 -40.33 -3.18
CA THR A 44 -32.71 -41.16 -4.41
C THR A 44 -33.74 -40.84 -5.50
N GLU A 45 -33.26 -40.19 -6.57
CA GLU A 45 -33.51 -40.46 -8.00
C GLU A 45 -32.48 -39.64 -8.82
N ASP A 46 -31.48 -40.24 -9.46
CA ASP A 46 -31.47 -40.92 -10.78
C ASP A 46 -31.58 -39.95 -11.97
N SER A 47 -30.45 -39.71 -12.65
CA SER A 47 -30.43 -39.43 -14.09
C SER A 47 -29.08 -39.84 -14.69
N LYS A 48 -29.11 -40.97 -15.38
CA LYS A 48 -28.06 -41.54 -16.23
C LYS A 48 -27.90 -40.71 -17.52
N SER A 49 -26.66 -40.58 -17.99
CA SER A 49 -26.37 -40.66 -19.43
C SER A 49 -24.95 -41.17 -19.70
N ASN A 50 -24.90 -42.42 -20.15
CA ASN A 50 -23.96 -43.13 -21.02
C ASN A 50 -22.65 -42.42 -21.46
N VAL A 51 -21.48 -42.98 -21.15
CA VAL A 51 -20.74 -44.04 -21.88
C VAL A 51 -20.14 -43.54 -23.20
N ASN A 52 -18.80 -43.42 -23.20
CA ASN A 52 -17.98 -43.92 -24.29
C ASN A 52 -16.60 -44.34 -23.75
N LYS A 53 -16.41 -45.66 -23.63
CA LYS A 53 -15.11 -46.31 -23.57
C LYS A 53 -14.77 -46.73 -25.00
N ASP A 54 -13.58 -46.37 -25.50
CA ASP A 54 -12.79 -47.34 -26.25
C ASP A 54 -11.33 -46.89 -26.49
N LYS A 55 -10.45 -47.89 -26.31
CA LYS A 55 -9.10 -48.09 -26.86
C LYS A 55 -7.90 -47.33 -26.27
N LYS A 56 -7.21 -48.09 -25.40
CA LYS A 56 -5.80 -47.96 -24.97
C LYS A 56 -5.02 -49.15 -25.58
N GLN A 57 -4.10 -48.88 -26.52
CA GLN A 57 -3.00 -49.71 -27.08
C GLN A 57 -2.63 -48.99 -28.40
N ASP A 58 -1.41 -48.62 -28.79
CA ASP A 58 -0.03 -49.01 -28.47
C ASP A 58 0.88 -47.80 -28.77
N THR A 59 1.72 -47.35 -27.83
CA THR A 59 2.90 -46.50 -28.12
C THR A 59 3.89 -46.59 -26.95
N LYS A 60 4.63 -47.70 -26.87
CA LYS A 60 5.69 -47.86 -25.87
C LYS A 60 6.94 -48.51 -26.44
N THR A 61 7.42 -48.02 -27.59
CA THR A 61 8.70 -48.47 -28.18
C THR A 61 9.43 -47.44 -29.03
N GLN A 62 9.03 -46.15 -29.03
CA GLN A 62 9.74 -45.09 -29.76
C GLN A 62 10.32 -43.97 -28.88
N ASP A 63 10.01 -43.95 -27.58
CA ASP A 63 10.39 -42.85 -26.68
C ASP A 63 11.81 -43.00 -26.10
N THR A 64 12.29 -44.24 -25.93
CA THR A 64 13.62 -44.51 -25.37
C THR A 64 14.78 -44.21 -26.32
N SER A 65 14.51 -44.01 -27.62
CA SER A 65 15.51 -43.65 -28.64
C SER A 65 15.70 -42.13 -28.76
N LEU A 66 14.71 -41.32 -28.40
CA LEU A 66 14.79 -39.87 -28.49
C LEU A 66 15.47 -39.29 -27.24
N GLU A 67 15.17 -39.84 -26.06
CA GLU A 67 15.82 -39.44 -24.80
C GLU A 67 17.31 -39.80 -24.73
N SER A 68 17.76 -40.88 -25.36
CA SER A 68 19.19 -41.23 -25.43
C SER A 68 19.96 -40.27 -26.35
N ASN A 69 19.36 -39.90 -27.48
CA ASN A 69 19.96 -38.98 -28.45
C ASN A 69 20.02 -37.54 -27.93
N LEU A 70 19.07 -37.11 -27.08
CA LEU A 70 19.10 -35.80 -26.41
C LEU A 70 20.23 -35.72 -25.37
N LYS A 71 20.42 -36.76 -24.54
CA LYS A 71 21.50 -36.81 -23.53
C LYS A 71 22.90 -36.85 -24.13
N ASP A 72 23.08 -37.50 -25.28
CA ASP A 72 24.36 -37.51 -26.01
C ASP A 72 24.66 -36.17 -26.70
N THR A 73 23.62 -35.41 -27.04
CA THR A 73 23.74 -34.07 -27.62
C THR A 73 24.07 -33.03 -26.54
N GLU A 74 23.48 -33.15 -25.34
CA GLU A 74 23.81 -32.33 -24.16
C GLU A 74 25.26 -32.55 -23.69
N LYS A 75 25.73 -33.81 -23.62
CA LYS A 75 27.15 -34.12 -23.31
C LYS A 75 28.14 -33.54 -24.33
N LYS A 76 27.75 -33.46 -25.61
CA LYS A 76 28.58 -32.86 -26.68
C LYS A 76 28.55 -31.34 -26.69
N LEU A 77 27.51 -30.70 -26.14
CA LEU A 77 27.49 -29.25 -25.91
C LEU A 77 28.31 -28.87 -24.68
N ASP A 78 28.22 -29.63 -23.59
CA ASP A 78 28.99 -29.38 -22.35
C ASP A 78 30.51 -29.48 -22.58
N SER A 79 30.95 -30.49 -23.33
CA SER A 79 32.37 -30.66 -23.70
C SER A 79 32.91 -29.61 -24.67
N LYS A 80 32.05 -28.92 -25.44
CA LYS A 80 32.45 -27.79 -26.30
C LYS A 80 32.46 -26.46 -25.55
N LEU A 81 31.63 -26.30 -24.51
CA LEU A 81 31.64 -25.14 -23.61
C LEU A 81 32.89 -25.12 -22.71
N ASP A 82 33.37 -26.28 -22.27
CA ASP A 82 34.61 -26.41 -21.49
C ASP A 82 35.89 -26.03 -22.28
N SER A 83 35.89 -26.19 -23.61
CA SER A 83 37.05 -25.86 -24.46
C SER A 83 37.20 -24.37 -24.84
N LYS A 84 36.21 -23.52 -24.48
CA LYS A 84 36.25 -22.05 -24.76
C LYS A 84 36.38 -21.16 -23.52
N GLN A 85 36.43 -21.72 -22.31
CA GLN A 85 36.84 -20.98 -21.12
C GLN A 85 38.32 -21.26 -20.82
N LYS A 86 39.20 -20.59 -21.57
CA LYS A 86 40.57 -20.37 -21.10
C LYS A 86 40.47 -19.41 -19.91
N ALA A 87 40.31 -19.99 -18.72
CA ALA A 87 40.27 -19.29 -17.45
C ALA A 87 41.56 -18.46 -17.30
N THR A 88 41.46 -17.16 -17.52
CA THR A 88 42.35 -16.21 -16.87
C THR A 88 42.07 -16.32 -15.38
N LYS A 89 43.01 -16.95 -14.63
CA LYS A 89 43.02 -16.89 -13.16
C LYS A 89 42.75 -15.43 -12.76
N PRO A 90 41.81 -15.14 -11.84
CA PRO A 90 41.73 -13.81 -11.26
C PRO A 90 43.10 -13.54 -10.65
N LYS A 91 43.78 -12.49 -11.11
CA LYS A 91 44.89 -11.92 -10.35
C LYS A 91 44.32 -11.62 -8.98
N THR A 92 44.69 -12.39 -7.96
CA THR A 92 44.40 -12.07 -6.56
C THR A 92 45.09 -10.75 -6.27
N THR A 93 44.39 -9.64 -6.49
CA THR A 93 44.79 -8.33 -6.02
C THR A 93 44.88 -8.44 -4.50
N LYS A 94 46.09 -8.27 -3.96
CA LYS A 94 46.32 -8.26 -2.53
C LYS A 94 45.48 -7.12 -1.94
N LYS A 95 44.44 -7.46 -1.18
CA LYS A 95 43.64 -6.46 -0.45
C LYS A 95 44.58 -5.68 0.47
N LEU A 96 44.56 -4.36 0.38
CA LEU A 96 45.53 -3.46 0.99
C LEU A 96 45.08 -2.98 2.39
N HIS A 97 43.77 -2.96 2.63
CA HIS A 97 43.18 -2.49 3.87
C HIS A 97 42.30 -3.58 4.47
N ALA A 98 42.41 -3.86 5.77
CA ALA A 98 41.63 -4.88 6.46
C ALA A 98 41.03 -4.32 7.77
N PRO A 99 40.02 -3.44 7.69
CA PRO A 99 39.40 -2.84 8.86
C PRO A 99 38.77 -3.90 9.76
N GLN A 100 38.97 -3.76 11.07
CA GLN A 100 38.37 -4.62 12.09
C GLN A 100 37.08 -4.03 12.67
N THR A 101 36.86 -2.73 12.47
CA THR A 101 35.70 -2.01 12.99
C THR A 101 34.95 -1.27 11.89
N LYS A 102 33.66 -1.00 12.13
CA LYS A 102 32.82 -0.17 11.24
C LYS A 102 33.43 1.21 11.03
N ASN A 103 34.02 1.81 12.07
CA ASN A 103 34.61 3.14 12.00
C ASN A 103 35.86 3.19 11.12
N GLU A 104 36.72 2.18 11.21
CA GLU A 104 37.85 2.04 10.28
C GLU A 104 37.37 1.87 8.84
N LEU A 105 36.37 1.01 8.60
CA LEU A 105 35.78 0.87 7.26
C LEU A 105 35.18 2.20 6.78
N LYS A 106 34.48 2.94 7.64
CA LYS A 106 33.89 4.24 7.31
C LYS A 106 34.95 5.25 6.86
N ALA A 107 36.06 5.34 7.60
CA ALA A 107 37.16 6.23 7.24
C ALA A 107 37.78 5.88 5.87
N LEU A 108 37.86 4.59 5.54
CA LEU A 108 38.39 4.13 4.25
C LEU A 108 37.45 4.46 3.09
N VAL A 109 36.13 4.25 3.25
CA VAL A 109 35.17 4.51 2.16
C VAL A 109 34.93 6.00 1.89
N ASP A 110 35.10 6.85 2.91
CA ASP A 110 35.00 8.31 2.79
C ASP A 110 36.19 8.90 2.03
N ASN A 111 37.30 8.18 1.97
CA ASN A 111 38.43 8.55 1.15
C ASN A 111 38.20 8.11 -0.32
N ASN A 112 37.85 9.07 -1.16
CA ASN A 112 37.63 8.83 -2.60
C ASN A 112 38.88 8.36 -3.37
N ALA A 113 40.09 8.50 -2.82
CA ALA A 113 41.31 8.00 -3.43
C ALA A 113 41.50 6.49 -3.25
N ILE A 114 40.87 5.88 -2.23
CA ILE A 114 40.94 4.44 -1.97
C ILE A 114 39.95 3.73 -2.88
N LYS A 115 40.42 2.70 -3.60
CA LYS A 115 39.54 1.85 -4.41
C LYS A 115 38.82 0.87 -3.50
N LEU A 116 37.51 0.71 -3.66
CA LEU A 116 36.72 -0.14 -2.77
C LEU A 116 37.14 -1.61 -2.85
N GLY A 117 37.60 -2.07 -4.02
CA GLY A 117 38.13 -3.43 -4.20
C GLY A 117 39.41 -3.76 -3.42
N ASP A 118 40.12 -2.74 -2.92
CA ASP A 118 41.34 -2.92 -2.12
C ASP A 118 41.04 -3.14 -0.62
N ILE A 119 39.77 -3.13 -0.23
CA ILE A 119 39.33 -3.26 1.16
C ILE A 119 38.83 -4.68 1.45
N ASP A 120 39.36 -5.32 2.49
CA ASP A 120 38.84 -6.57 3.03
C ASP A 120 37.77 -6.32 4.09
N THR A 121 36.52 -6.55 3.72
CA THR A 121 35.36 -6.38 4.60
C THR A 121 35.01 -7.62 5.41
N SER A 122 35.82 -8.69 5.33
CA SER A 122 35.51 -10.01 5.90
C SER A 122 35.30 -10.03 7.42
N ALA A 123 35.91 -9.10 8.17
CA ALA A 123 35.77 -8.97 9.62
C ALA A 123 34.53 -8.16 10.06
N ILE A 124 33.87 -7.46 9.13
CA ILE A 124 32.83 -6.46 9.45
C ILE A 124 31.47 -7.14 9.58
N LYS A 125 30.78 -6.85 10.69
CA LYS A 125 29.41 -7.32 10.97
C LYS A 125 28.34 -6.23 10.82
N ASP A 126 28.73 -4.98 10.99
CA ASP A 126 27.83 -3.83 10.94
C ASP A 126 28.30 -2.87 9.82
N MET A 127 27.48 -2.73 8.78
CA MET A 127 27.69 -1.82 7.67
C MET A 127 26.67 -0.67 7.67
N SER A 128 26.00 -0.43 8.81
CA SER A 128 25.01 0.63 8.91
C SER A 128 25.58 1.99 8.49
N ALA A 129 24.84 2.75 7.69
CA ALA A 129 25.17 4.12 7.29
C ALA A 129 26.56 4.31 6.63
N LEU A 130 27.15 3.25 6.07
CA LEU A 130 28.52 3.29 5.57
C LEU A 130 28.71 4.30 4.42
N PHE A 131 27.77 4.35 3.49
CA PHE A 131 27.71 5.32 2.39
C PHE A 131 26.58 6.33 2.54
N LYS A 132 26.07 6.52 3.77
CA LYS A 132 25.00 7.50 4.00
C LYS A 132 25.45 8.90 3.61
N ASN A 133 24.64 9.60 2.81
CA ASN A 133 24.94 10.90 2.19
C ASN A 133 26.19 10.91 1.30
N SER A 134 26.68 9.76 0.85
CA SER A 134 27.89 9.70 0.05
C SER A 134 27.68 10.36 -1.31
N MET A 135 28.59 11.28 -1.64
CA MET A 135 28.68 11.91 -2.96
C MET A 135 29.65 11.17 -3.89
N ARG A 136 30.12 9.99 -3.47
CA ARG A 136 31.01 9.14 -4.26
C ARG A 136 30.28 8.72 -5.55
N LYS A 137 31.00 8.76 -6.68
CA LYS A 137 30.48 8.36 -8.00
C LYS A 137 31.03 7.02 -8.48
N ASP A 138 32.28 6.73 -8.11
CA ASP A 138 32.95 5.49 -8.48
C ASP A 138 32.91 4.51 -7.30
N PHE A 139 32.06 3.48 -7.39
CA PHE A 139 32.03 2.38 -6.44
C PHE A 139 32.69 1.11 -7.00
N SER A 140 33.55 1.22 -8.01
CA SER A 140 34.22 0.05 -8.59
C SER A 140 34.98 -0.76 -7.54
N GLY A 141 34.80 -2.07 -7.58
CA GLY A 141 35.38 -3.02 -6.64
C GLY A 141 34.48 -3.36 -5.45
N ILE A 142 33.37 -2.64 -5.24
CA ILE A 142 32.42 -2.97 -4.17
C ILE A 142 31.74 -4.34 -4.38
N GLU A 143 31.61 -4.77 -5.64
CA GLU A 143 31.08 -6.08 -6.03
C GLU A 143 31.91 -7.25 -5.47
N SER A 144 33.18 -6.99 -5.09
CA SER A 144 34.12 -7.97 -4.54
C SER A 144 34.08 -8.10 -3.01
N TRP A 145 33.27 -7.29 -2.34
CA TRP A 145 33.19 -7.27 -0.89
C TRP A 145 32.63 -8.58 -0.31
N ASN A 146 33.22 -9.01 0.80
CA ASN A 146 32.75 -10.18 1.54
C ASN A 146 31.80 -9.73 2.66
N VAL A 147 30.51 -9.72 2.38
CA VAL A 147 29.47 -9.29 3.32
C VAL A 147 28.79 -10.44 4.08
N LYS A 148 29.31 -11.66 3.99
CA LYS A 148 28.65 -12.86 4.55
C LYS A 148 28.43 -12.82 6.07
N ASN A 149 29.26 -12.05 6.78
CA ASN A 149 29.22 -11.90 8.24
C ASN A 149 28.39 -10.69 8.68
N VAL A 150 27.90 -9.88 7.73
CA VAL A 150 27.14 -8.67 8.02
C VAL A 150 25.73 -9.05 8.50
N THR A 151 25.33 -8.47 9.63
CA THR A 151 24.00 -8.62 10.22
C THR A 151 23.18 -7.34 10.14
N ASN A 152 23.82 -6.18 9.99
CA ASN A 152 23.15 -4.87 9.95
C ASN A 152 23.56 -4.06 8.71
N MET A 153 22.59 -3.72 7.85
CA MET A 153 22.75 -2.86 6.67
C MET A 153 21.87 -1.60 6.74
N TYR A 154 21.41 -1.22 7.94
CA TYR A 154 20.60 -0.03 8.18
C TYR A 154 21.19 1.20 7.47
N ALA A 155 20.43 1.84 6.59
CA ALA A 155 20.80 3.07 5.90
C ALA A 155 22.13 3.03 5.13
N MET A 156 22.61 1.84 4.72
CA MET A 156 23.96 1.68 4.15
C MET A 156 24.23 2.61 2.96
N PHE A 157 23.25 2.81 2.06
CA PHE A 157 23.32 3.70 0.89
C PHE A 157 22.28 4.83 0.95
N ASP A 158 21.80 5.18 2.15
CA ASP A 158 20.83 6.24 2.35
C ASP A 158 21.36 7.57 1.79
N HIS A 159 20.63 8.23 0.89
CA HIS A 159 21.04 9.43 0.16
C HIS A 159 22.32 9.28 -0.69
N ALA A 160 22.77 8.07 -1.03
CA ALA A 160 23.87 7.83 -1.96
C ALA A 160 23.38 7.99 -3.42
N LYS A 161 23.12 9.23 -3.83
CA LYS A 161 22.38 9.57 -5.08
C LYS A 161 22.95 8.97 -6.37
N TYR A 162 24.26 8.72 -6.41
CA TYR A 162 24.97 8.17 -7.57
C TYR A 162 25.19 6.65 -7.48
N PHE A 163 24.71 5.99 -6.43
CA PHE A 163 24.93 4.56 -6.26
C PHE A 163 24.04 3.75 -7.21
N ASN A 164 24.69 2.99 -8.10
CA ASN A 164 24.04 2.02 -8.99
C ASN A 164 25.02 0.91 -9.43
N HIS A 165 25.98 0.55 -8.58
CA HIS A 165 26.98 -0.49 -8.90
C HIS A 165 26.47 -1.89 -8.54
N ASP A 166 26.86 -2.89 -9.33
CA ASP A 166 26.43 -4.28 -9.17
C ASP A 166 26.80 -4.85 -7.79
N ILE A 167 25.77 -5.26 -7.05
CA ILE A 167 25.86 -5.93 -5.75
C ILE A 167 25.09 -7.26 -5.76
N SER A 168 24.75 -7.78 -6.94
CA SER A 168 23.96 -9.01 -7.13
C SER A 168 24.62 -10.24 -6.51
N LYS A 169 25.95 -10.25 -6.40
CA LYS A 169 26.76 -11.36 -5.88
C LYS A 169 26.95 -11.35 -4.36
N TRP A 170 26.44 -10.35 -3.66
CA TRP A 170 26.57 -10.25 -2.22
C TRP A 170 25.78 -11.34 -1.49
N ASN A 171 26.42 -11.98 -0.51
CA ASN A 171 25.75 -12.93 0.38
C ASN A 171 25.17 -12.19 1.60
N VAL A 172 23.89 -11.83 1.52
CA VAL A 172 23.17 -11.10 2.58
C VAL A 172 22.38 -12.00 3.53
N ALA A 173 22.61 -13.33 3.51
CA ALA A 173 21.79 -14.32 4.22
C ALA A 173 21.81 -14.20 5.76
N ASN A 174 22.73 -13.41 6.33
CA ASN A 174 22.83 -13.15 7.77
C ASN A 174 22.30 -11.77 8.19
N VAL A 175 21.87 -10.94 7.24
CA VAL A 175 21.35 -9.60 7.52
C VAL A 175 19.96 -9.71 8.14
N THR A 176 19.74 -8.99 9.24
CA THR A 176 18.44 -8.92 9.93
C THR A 176 17.78 -7.54 9.79
N ASN A 177 18.55 -6.48 9.52
CA ASN A 177 18.04 -5.12 9.36
C ASN A 177 18.51 -4.49 8.04
N MET A 178 17.54 -4.13 7.18
CA MET A 178 17.73 -3.41 5.91
C MET A 178 16.93 -2.10 5.84
N ASP A 179 16.51 -1.56 6.98
CA ASP A 179 15.79 -0.28 7.01
C ASP A 179 16.60 0.81 6.32
N PHE A 180 15.95 1.62 5.48
CA PHE A 180 16.55 2.73 4.72
C PHE A 180 17.73 2.35 3.80
N MET A 181 18.00 1.07 3.55
CA MET A 181 19.24 0.63 2.90
C MET A 181 19.55 1.38 1.59
N PHE A 182 18.54 1.66 0.77
CA PHE A 182 18.63 2.42 -0.48
C PHE A 182 17.72 3.65 -0.50
N ALA A 183 17.32 4.17 0.67
CA ALA A 183 16.52 5.38 0.73
C ALA A 183 17.25 6.55 0.03
N ASP A 184 16.57 7.31 -0.82
CA ASP A 184 17.14 8.41 -1.62
C ASP A 184 18.35 8.03 -2.51
N ALA A 185 18.61 6.74 -2.74
CA ALA A 185 19.57 6.26 -3.74
C ALA A 185 18.93 6.37 -5.13
N MET A 186 18.73 7.61 -5.60
CA MET A 186 17.86 7.95 -6.74
C MET A 186 18.15 7.17 -8.04
N GLN A 187 19.41 6.79 -8.28
CA GLN A 187 19.85 6.05 -9.48
C GLN A 187 19.88 4.53 -9.31
N PHE A 188 19.65 4.01 -8.09
CA PHE A 188 19.79 2.60 -7.81
C PHE A 188 18.74 1.76 -8.54
N ASN A 189 19.18 0.83 -9.38
CA ASN A 189 18.32 -0.08 -10.13
C ASN A 189 19.03 -1.41 -10.45
N GLN A 190 19.90 -1.89 -9.55
CA GLN A 190 20.65 -3.14 -9.76
C GLN A 190 19.84 -4.37 -9.36
N ASP A 191 20.01 -5.46 -10.12
CA ASP A 191 19.33 -6.73 -9.87
C ASP A 191 19.80 -7.34 -8.53
N ILE A 192 18.87 -7.40 -7.58
CA ILE A 192 19.02 -8.00 -6.25
C ILE A 192 18.02 -9.15 -6.04
N SER A 193 17.41 -9.65 -7.11
CA SER A 193 16.39 -10.71 -7.08
C SER A 193 16.92 -12.03 -6.47
N ARG A 194 18.23 -12.26 -6.53
CA ARG A 194 18.90 -13.47 -6.02
C ARG A 194 19.32 -13.38 -4.56
N TRP A 195 19.08 -12.26 -3.89
CA TRP A 195 19.42 -12.12 -2.48
C TRP A 195 18.58 -13.03 -1.60
N ASN A 196 19.23 -13.71 -0.65
CA ASN A 196 18.55 -14.44 0.41
C ASN A 196 18.26 -13.49 1.59
N VAL A 197 17.02 -13.01 1.67
CA VAL A 197 16.55 -12.10 2.71
C VAL A 197 15.75 -12.79 3.83
N ALA A 198 15.82 -14.13 3.92
CA ALA A 198 14.96 -14.90 4.83
C ALA A 198 15.14 -14.58 6.32
N LYS A 199 16.26 -13.96 6.73
CA LYS A 199 16.49 -13.52 8.12
C LYS A 199 16.15 -12.06 8.38
N VAL A 200 15.77 -11.29 7.36
CA VAL A 200 15.47 -9.88 7.53
C VAL A 200 14.16 -9.72 8.29
N GLU A 201 14.20 -8.93 9.35
CA GLU A 201 13.06 -8.63 10.21
C GLU A 201 12.47 -7.24 9.91
N SER A 202 13.29 -6.33 9.34
CA SER A 202 12.93 -4.93 9.11
C SER A 202 13.43 -4.43 7.75
N MET A 203 12.52 -3.86 6.96
CA MET A 203 12.72 -3.26 5.62
C MET A 203 12.00 -1.90 5.49
N ASN A 204 11.79 -1.17 6.59
CA ASN A 204 11.16 0.15 6.55
C ASN A 204 11.94 1.07 5.62
N ASN A 205 11.25 1.77 4.73
CA ASN A 205 11.85 2.76 3.82
C ASN A 205 12.99 2.22 2.94
N MET A 206 13.13 0.90 2.77
CA MET A 206 14.31 0.30 2.11
C MET A 206 14.60 0.91 0.73
N PHE A 207 13.55 1.22 -0.06
CA PHE A 207 13.63 1.83 -1.39
C PHE A 207 12.92 3.20 -1.45
N ALA A 208 12.69 3.85 -0.31
CA ALA A 208 12.02 5.15 -0.29
C ALA A 208 12.79 6.16 -1.15
N ARG A 209 12.15 6.80 -2.13
CA ARG A 209 12.73 7.74 -3.10
C ARG A 209 13.88 7.17 -3.94
N ALA A 210 14.04 5.85 -4.01
CA ALA A 210 14.88 5.19 -5.01
C ALA A 210 14.19 5.23 -6.38
N LYS A 211 14.10 6.43 -6.97
CA LYS A 211 13.18 6.74 -8.08
C LYS A 211 13.33 5.82 -9.29
N ALA A 212 14.55 5.40 -9.62
CA ALA A 212 14.85 4.53 -10.75
C ALA A 212 14.61 3.03 -10.49
N PHE A 213 14.38 2.62 -9.23
CA PHE A 213 14.35 1.22 -8.85
C PHE A 213 13.12 0.50 -9.42
N ASN A 214 13.34 -0.56 -10.20
CA ASN A 214 12.28 -1.36 -10.81
C ASN A 214 12.73 -2.82 -11.06
N GLN A 215 13.43 -3.43 -10.08
CA GLN A 215 13.95 -4.79 -10.20
C GLN A 215 13.02 -5.82 -9.55
N PRO A 216 12.93 -7.05 -10.09
CA PRO A 216 12.01 -8.05 -9.60
C PRO A 216 12.40 -8.52 -8.19
N LEU A 217 11.45 -8.48 -7.25
CA LEU A 217 11.64 -8.90 -5.86
C LEU A 217 10.77 -10.11 -5.47
N ASN A 218 10.01 -10.65 -6.42
CA ASN A 218 9.00 -11.68 -6.16
C ASN A 218 9.60 -13.03 -5.70
N SER A 219 10.91 -13.23 -5.84
CA SER A 219 11.65 -14.41 -5.34
C SER A 219 12.05 -14.31 -3.86
N TRP A 220 11.90 -13.14 -3.24
CA TRP A 220 12.32 -12.93 -1.86
C TRP A 220 11.41 -13.65 -0.86
N ASN A 221 12.03 -14.35 0.10
CA ASN A 221 11.33 -14.87 1.26
C ASN A 221 11.25 -13.79 2.34
N VAL A 222 10.10 -13.12 2.45
CA VAL A 222 9.84 -12.05 3.42
C VAL A 222 9.05 -12.52 4.65
N ALA A 223 8.92 -13.83 4.88
CA ALA A 223 8.06 -14.36 5.95
C ALA A 223 8.45 -13.89 7.36
N ASN A 224 9.71 -13.52 7.59
CA ASN A 224 10.19 -12.99 8.87
C ASN A 224 10.11 -11.45 9.00
N VAL A 225 9.76 -10.74 7.93
CA VAL A 225 9.67 -9.27 7.95
C VAL A 225 8.44 -8.86 8.75
N ARG A 226 8.66 -8.00 9.75
CA ARG A 226 7.62 -7.41 10.62
C ARG A 226 7.34 -5.96 10.27
N TYR A 227 8.36 -5.24 9.81
CA TYR A 227 8.28 -3.81 9.52
C TYR A 227 8.64 -3.50 8.06
N MET A 228 7.68 -3.00 7.29
CA MET A 228 7.88 -2.60 5.88
C MET A 228 7.14 -1.30 5.54
N ASN A 229 6.99 -0.41 6.53
CA ASN A 229 6.38 0.90 6.31
C ASN A 229 7.18 1.69 5.27
N ALA A 230 6.48 2.38 4.39
CA ALA A 230 7.08 3.26 3.39
C ALA A 230 8.17 2.60 2.51
N MET A 231 8.17 1.26 2.36
CA MET A 231 9.24 0.52 1.69
C MET A 231 9.51 1.01 0.25
N PHE A 232 8.46 1.40 -0.49
CA PHE A 232 8.51 1.95 -1.84
C PHE A 232 7.96 3.39 -1.92
N PHE A 233 8.00 4.14 -0.81
CA PHE A 233 7.56 5.53 -0.77
C PHE A 233 8.28 6.35 -1.85
N GLU A 234 7.56 6.92 -2.80
CA GLU A 234 8.07 7.69 -3.94
C GLU A 234 9.13 6.94 -4.79
N ALA A 235 9.10 5.61 -4.81
CA ALA A 235 9.84 4.79 -5.77
C ALA A 235 9.13 4.85 -7.14
N GLU A 236 9.22 6.02 -7.81
CA GLU A 236 8.35 6.41 -8.93
C GLU A 236 8.30 5.40 -10.09
N SER A 237 9.40 4.70 -10.39
CA SER A 237 9.48 3.69 -11.46
C SER A 237 9.10 2.26 -11.05
N PHE A 238 8.93 1.98 -9.75
CA PHE A 238 8.69 0.61 -9.28
C PHE A 238 7.34 0.09 -9.76
N ASN A 239 7.34 -1.04 -10.48
CA ASN A 239 6.13 -1.67 -11.04
C ASN A 239 6.23 -3.20 -11.08
N GLN A 240 6.91 -3.80 -10.09
CA GLN A 240 7.10 -5.25 -10.05
C GLN A 240 6.01 -5.93 -9.22
N SER A 241 5.64 -7.14 -9.63
CA SER A 241 4.73 -7.99 -8.85
C SER A 241 5.39 -8.44 -7.55
N LEU A 242 4.59 -8.50 -6.48
CA LEU A 242 4.99 -8.99 -5.15
C LEU A 242 4.10 -10.17 -4.71
N ASN A 243 3.41 -10.82 -5.64
CA ASN A 243 2.40 -11.84 -5.36
C ASN A 243 2.92 -13.19 -4.81
N LYS A 244 4.20 -13.31 -4.46
CA LYS A 244 4.74 -14.48 -3.75
C LYS A 244 5.20 -14.15 -2.34
N TRP A 245 5.06 -12.89 -1.92
CA TRP A 245 5.45 -12.47 -0.59
C TRP A 245 4.47 -12.99 0.47
N ASP A 246 5.04 -13.60 1.50
CA ASP A 246 4.30 -14.01 2.69
C ASP A 246 4.38 -12.90 3.75
N THR A 247 3.36 -12.06 3.81
CA THR A 247 3.31 -10.88 4.70
C THR A 247 2.57 -11.13 6.02
N ARG A 248 2.37 -12.40 6.42
CA ARG A 248 1.54 -12.76 7.59
C ARG A 248 1.98 -12.11 8.91
N ASN A 249 3.25 -11.74 9.04
CA ASN A 249 3.82 -11.15 10.25
C ASN A 249 3.86 -9.61 10.24
N VAL A 250 3.34 -8.98 9.18
CA VAL A 250 3.33 -7.53 9.02
C VAL A 250 2.10 -6.93 9.71
N GLU A 251 2.32 -6.00 10.61
CA GLU A 251 1.25 -5.31 11.35
C GLU A 251 0.92 -3.93 10.77
N SER A 252 1.80 -3.35 9.94
CA SER A 252 1.62 -2.03 9.34
C SER A 252 2.20 -1.97 7.92
N MET A 253 1.38 -1.48 6.99
CA MET A 253 1.74 -1.21 5.60
C MET A 253 1.57 0.29 5.26
N ARG A 254 1.66 1.14 6.30
CA ARG A 254 1.55 2.59 6.17
C ARG A 254 2.49 3.09 5.06
N GLU A 255 1.94 3.87 4.15
CA GLU A 255 2.65 4.57 3.08
C GLU A 255 3.50 3.67 2.16
N MET A 256 3.29 2.34 2.16
CA MET A 256 4.18 1.37 1.49
C MET A 256 4.43 1.69 0.01
N PHE A 257 3.41 2.16 -0.72
CA PHE A 257 3.49 2.57 -2.12
C PHE A 257 3.09 4.04 -2.33
N TYR A 258 3.14 4.86 -1.28
CA TYR A 258 2.83 6.29 -1.38
C TYR A 258 3.67 6.91 -2.50
N GLY A 259 3.06 7.57 -3.49
CA GLY A 259 3.79 8.25 -4.58
C GLY A 259 4.57 7.32 -5.52
N ALA A 260 4.40 6.00 -5.45
CA ALA A 260 4.94 5.05 -6.42
C ALA A 260 4.14 5.14 -7.73
N LYS A 261 4.35 6.22 -8.49
CA LYS A 261 3.48 6.65 -9.62
C LYS A 261 3.23 5.58 -10.67
N SER A 262 4.23 4.76 -11.00
CA SER A 262 4.13 3.70 -12.00
C SER A 262 3.60 2.37 -11.45
N PHE A 263 3.40 2.27 -10.14
CA PHE A 263 3.12 1.00 -9.49
C PHE A 263 1.73 0.47 -9.85
N ASN A 264 1.70 -0.70 -10.48
CA ASN A 264 0.53 -1.49 -10.80
C ASN A 264 0.88 -3.00 -10.76
N GLY A 265 1.90 -3.38 -9.98
CA GLY A 265 2.34 -4.77 -9.82
C GLY A 265 1.36 -5.58 -8.96
N ALA A 266 1.15 -6.86 -9.30
CA ALA A 266 0.16 -7.70 -8.61
C ALA A 266 0.46 -7.89 -7.11
N LEU A 267 -0.61 -7.79 -6.29
CA LEU A 267 -0.58 -7.92 -4.83
C LEU A 267 -1.67 -8.86 -4.26
N GLU A 268 -2.39 -9.58 -5.12
CA GLU A 268 -3.61 -10.31 -4.76
C GLU A 268 -3.41 -11.32 -3.62
N SER A 269 -2.24 -11.96 -3.55
CA SER A 269 -1.90 -13.01 -2.58
C SER A 269 -1.28 -12.51 -1.28
N LEU A 270 -1.06 -11.19 -1.12
CA LEU A 270 -0.51 -10.67 0.12
C LEU A 270 -1.44 -11.01 1.29
N ASN A 271 -0.87 -11.59 2.34
CA ASN A 271 -1.60 -11.85 3.57
C ASN A 271 -1.60 -10.58 4.44
N VAL A 272 -2.72 -9.86 4.45
CA VAL A 272 -2.91 -8.63 5.23
C VAL A 272 -3.75 -8.83 6.50
N ALA A 273 -4.04 -10.09 6.87
CA ALA A 273 -4.98 -10.40 7.96
C ALA A 273 -4.52 -9.91 9.35
N ASN A 274 -3.23 -9.62 9.52
CA ASN A 274 -2.65 -9.06 10.73
C ASN A 274 -2.36 -7.56 10.66
N VAL A 275 -2.61 -6.92 9.51
CA VAL A 275 -2.36 -5.48 9.33
C VAL A 275 -3.40 -4.67 10.10
N ILE A 276 -2.93 -3.68 10.86
CA ILE A 276 -3.73 -2.74 11.64
C ILE A 276 -3.74 -1.35 10.97
N ASN A 277 -2.64 -0.97 10.31
CA ASN A 277 -2.47 0.36 9.72
C ASN A 277 -2.16 0.27 8.21
N MET A 278 -3.04 0.86 7.39
CA MET A 278 -2.92 0.99 5.94
C MET A 278 -3.01 2.47 5.50
N ASN A 279 -2.76 3.42 6.41
CA ASN A 279 -2.81 4.85 6.09
C ASN A 279 -1.93 5.15 4.87
N ALA A 280 -2.52 5.85 3.90
CA ALA A 280 -1.88 6.34 2.70
C ALA A 280 -1.09 5.29 1.89
N MET A 281 -1.43 3.99 2.01
CA MET A 281 -0.68 2.90 1.39
C MET A 281 -0.50 3.07 -0.13
N PHE A 282 -1.53 3.54 -0.84
CA PHE A 282 -1.52 3.80 -2.29
C PHE A 282 -1.76 5.27 -2.64
N ALA A 283 -1.62 6.19 -1.66
CA ALA A 283 -1.82 7.60 -1.95
C ALA A 283 -0.80 8.06 -3.01
N PHE A 284 -1.24 8.80 -4.02
CA PHE A 284 -0.44 9.28 -5.15
C PHE A 284 0.19 8.16 -6.03
N ALA A 285 -0.18 6.89 -5.84
CA ALA A 285 0.15 5.80 -6.76
C ALA A 285 -0.76 5.87 -8.00
N THR A 286 -0.52 6.85 -8.86
CA THR A 286 -1.47 7.28 -9.91
C THR A 286 -1.89 6.17 -10.88
N SER A 287 -1.02 5.18 -11.13
CA SER A 287 -1.28 4.06 -12.06
C SER A 287 -1.89 2.82 -11.39
N PHE A 288 -2.02 2.81 -10.05
CA PHE A 288 -2.44 1.62 -9.32
C PHE A 288 -3.90 1.26 -9.61
N ASN A 289 -4.13 0.04 -10.10
CA ASN A 289 -5.45 -0.48 -10.43
C ASN A 289 -5.53 -2.01 -10.29
N GLN A 290 -4.78 -2.60 -9.34
CA GLN A 290 -4.78 -4.05 -9.12
C GLN A 290 -5.95 -4.50 -8.24
N ASN A 291 -6.50 -5.66 -8.55
CA ASN A 291 -7.57 -6.26 -7.75
C ASN A 291 -7.02 -6.73 -6.40
N ILE A 292 -7.55 -6.16 -5.33
CA ILE A 292 -7.22 -6.46 -3.94
C ILE A 292 -8.48 -6.76 -3.11
N ASN A 293 -9.59 -7.10 -3.78
CA ASN A 293 -10.85 -7.38 -3.11
C ASN A 293 -10.70 -8.55 -2.13
N ALA A 294 -9.92 -9.58 -2.50
CA ALA A 294 -9.71 -10.79 -1.70
C ALA A 294 -8.98 -10.58 -0.35
N TRP A 295 -8.49 -9.37 -0.07
CA TRP A 295 -7.78 -9.06 1.17
C TRP A 295 -8.68 -9.12 2.41
N ASN A 296 -8.22 -9.84 3.44
CA ASN A 296 -8.86 -9.82 4.75
C ASN A 296 -8.41 -8.58 5.56
N VAL A 297 -9.18 -7.50 5.46
CA VAL A 297 -8.92 -6.23 6.19
C VAL A 297 -9.61 -6.12 7.55
N SER A 298 -10.15 -7.22 8.09
CA SER A 298 -10.99 -7.20 9.31
C SER A 298 -10.30 -6.69 10.59
N LYS A 299 -8.96 -6.64 10.61
CA LYS A 299 -8.19 -6.06 11.73
C LYS A 299 -7.76 -4.61 11.53
N VAL A 300 -7.90 -4.08 10.32
CA VAL A 300 -7.44 -2.72 10.00
C VAL A 300 -8.27 -1.69 10.75
N LYS A 301 -7.61 -0.72 11.37
CA LYS A 301 -8.22 0.40 12.09
C LYS A 301 -8.01 1.73 11.36
N TYR A 302 -6.88 1.89 10.68
CA TYR A 302 -6.44 3.13 10.05
C TYR A 302 -6.33 2.94 8.53
N MET A 303 -7.20 3.63 7.76
CA MET A 303 -7.25 3.62 6.28
C MET A 303 -7.33 5.04 5.71
N GLU A 304 -6.87 6.04 6.47
CA GLU A 304 -6.89 7.43 6.04
C GLU A 304 -6.04 7.60 4.78
N ASN A 305 -6.54 8.38 3.81
CA ASN A 305 -5.85 8.70 2.56
C ASN A 305 -5.46 7.47 1.71
N MET A 306 -5.97 6.25 1.98
CA MET A 306 -5.44 5.00 1.40
C MET A 306 -5.30 5.03 -0.14
N PHE A 307 -6.27 5.62 -0.84
CA PHE A 307 -6.29 5.79 -2.30
C PHE A 307 -6.33 7.26 -2.73
N GLU A 308 -5.88 8.19 -1.88
CA GLU A 308 -5.85 9.60 -2.24
C GLU A 308 -4.99 9.82 -3.50
N ASN A 309 -5.51 10.47 -4.53
CA ASN A 309 -4.85 10.67 -5.83
C ASN A 309 -4.41 9.36 -6.54
N ALA A 310 -4.98 8.20 -6.19
CA ALA A 310 -4.85 6.97 -6.98
C ALA A 310 -5.76 7.05 -8.22
N ILE A 311 -5.36 7.88 -9.18
CA ILE A 311 -6.21 8.36 -10.29
C ILE A 311 -6.87 7.21 -11.06
N SER A 312 -6.11 6.16 -11.39
CA SER A 312 -6.58 5.02 -12.19
C SER A 312 -7.31 3.94 -11.39
N PHE A 313 -7.38 4.04 -10.06
CA PHE A 313 -7.93 2.97 -9.23
C PHE A 313 -9.44 2.83 -9.41
N ASN A 314 -9.89 1.66 -9.86
CA ASN A 314 -11.29 1.33 -10.06
C ASN A 314 -11.53 -0.19 -9.91
N GLN A 315 -11.11 -0.77 -8.79
CA GLN A 315 -11.26 -2.20 -8.48
C GLN A 315 -12.25 -2.43 -7.34
N PRO A 316 -12.99 -3.56 -7.35
CA PRO A 316 -14.00 -3.84 -6.33
C PRO A 316 -13.36 -3.98 -4.94
N LEU A 317 -14.05 -3.47 -3.93
CA LEU A 317 -13.68 -3.55 -2.51
C LEU A 317 -14.84 -4.04 -1.63
N ASN A 318 -15.92 -4.52 -2.25
CA ASN A 318 -17.17 -4.87 -1.59
C ASN A 318 -17.06 -6.08 -0.65
N SER A 319 -15.99 -6.88 -0.72
CA SER A 319 -15.77 -7.99 0.21
C SER A 319 -14.98 -7.61 1.47
N TRP A 320 -14.51 -6.36 1.55
CA TRP A 320 -13.76 -5.88 2.70
C TRP A 320 -14.65 -5.71 3.94
N ASN A 321 -14.21 -6.30 5.05
CA ASN A 321 -14.81 -6.04 6.36
C ASN A 321 -14.14 -4.83 7.02
N VAL A 322 -14.73 -3.65 6.83
CA VAL A 322 -14.26 -2.37 7.40
C VAL A 322 -14.84 -2.06 8.79
N GLY A 323 -15.49 -3.02 9.46
CA GLY A 323 -16.22 -2.79 10.72
C GLY A 323 -15.37 -2.38 11.94
N ARG A 324 -14.03 -2.33 11.79
CA ARG A 324 -13.08 -1.84 12.81
C ARG A 324 -12.45 -0.49 12.46
N VAL A 325 -12.69 0.04 11.26
CA VAL A 325 -12.13 1.30 10.80
C VAL A 325 -12.78 2.46 11.57
N GLU A 326 -11.96 3.35 12.12
CA GLU A 326 -12.41 4.48 12.95
C GLU A 326 -12.46 5.80 12.16
N SER A 327 -11.67 5.91 11.08
CA SER A 327 -11.56 7.10 10.22
C SER A 327 -11.38 6.69 8.76
N MET A 328 -12.18 7.32 7.88
CA MET A 328 -12.10 7.19 6.43
C MET A 328 -11.73 8.53 5.77
N PHE A 329 -11.03 9.40 6.52
CA PHE A 329 -10.58 10.70 6.06
C PHE A 329 -9.88 10.58 4.69
N ALA A 330 -10.41 11.30 3.71
CA ALA A 330 -9.86 11.40 2.35
C ALA A 330 -9.51 10.07 1.66
N MET A 331 -10.16 8.95 2.04
CA MET A 331 -9.80 7.60 1.56
C MET A 331 -9.74 7.46 0.04
N PHE A 332 -10.67 8.09 -0.69
CA PHE A 332 -10.75 8.09 -2.16
C PHE A 332 -10.64 9.51 -2.76
N LYS A 333 -10.06 10.45 -2.00
CA LYS A 333 -9.90 11.83 -2.48
C LYS A 333 -9.13 11.85 -3.80
N ASN A 334 -9.67 12.44 -4.86
CA ASN A 334 -9.11 12.49 -6.21
C ASN A 334 -8.82 11.12 -6.86
N ALA A 335 -9.43 10.01 -6.39
CA ALA A 335 -9.46 8.74 -7.10
C ALA A 335 -10.47 8.85 -8.26
N LYS A 336 -10.06 9.54 -9.34
CA LYS A 336 -10.97 10.07 -10.38
C LYS A 336 -11.82 8.99 -11.05
N GLU A 337 -11.25 7.81 -11.25
CA GLU A 337 -11.88 6.68 -11.95
C GLU A 337 -12.72 5.78 -11.03
N PHE A 338 -12.64 5.96 -9.71
CA PHE A 338 -13.24 5.04 -8.76
C PHE A 338 -14.78 5.10 -8.81
N ASN A 339 -15.42 3.98 -9.15
CA ASN A 339 -16.87 3.85 -9.21
C ASN A 339 -17.33 2.42 -8.88
N GLN A 340 -16.87 1.88 -7.75
CA GLN A 340 -17.12 0.49 -7.34
C GLN A 340 -18.07 0.41 -6.14
N PRO A 341 -18.92 -0.63 -6.04
CA PRO A 341 -19.94 -0.73 -5.01
C PRO A 341 -19.30 -0.88 -3.62
N LEU A 342 -19.83 -0.11 -2.65
CA LEU A 342 -19.41 -0.10 -1.24
C LEU A 342 -20.58 -0.32 -0.26
N GLU A 343 -21.76 -0.66 -0.77
CA GLU A 343 -23.01 -0.80 -0.01
C GLU A 343 -22.98 -1.86 1.10
N SER A 344 -22.08 -2.84 0.98
CA SER A 344 -21.85 -3.92 1.96
C SER A 344 -21.00 -3.50 3.16
N TRP A 345 -20.37 -2.32 3.12
CA TRP A 345 -19.49 -1.86 4.18
C TRP A 345 -20.26 -1.49 5.45
N SER A 346 -19.86 -2.09 6.57
CA SER A 346 -20.33 -1.67 7.90
C SER A 346 -19.47 -0.52 8.44
N VAL A 347 -19.93 0.72 8.29
CA VAL A 347 -19.21 1.93 8.72
C VAL A 347 -19.61 2.45 10.11
N SER A 348 -20.32 1.65 10.92
CA SER A 348 -20.94 2.10 12.18
C SER A 348 -19.95 2.59 13.26
N LYS A 349 -18.65 2.32 13.13
CA LYS A 349 -17.59 2.80 14.03
C LYS A 349 -16.82 4.01 13.50
N VAL A 350 -17.06 4.39 12.25
CA VAL A 350 -16.35 5.52 11.63
C VAL A 350 -16.86 6.82 12.24
N ARG A 351 -15.93 7.63 12.74
CA ARG A 351 -16.23 8.96 13.31
C ARG A 351 -15.99 10.10 12.33
N GLU A 352 -15.24 9.82 11.27
CA GLU A 352 -14.61 10.84 10.46
C GLU A 352 -14.62 10.46 8.96
N MET A 353 -15.28 11.27 8.14
CA MET A 353 -15.48 11.06 6.69
C MET A 353 -15.19 12.32 5.85
N ARG A 354 -14.47 13.32 6.38
CA ARG A 354 -14.12 14.52 5.62
C ARG A 354 -13.36 14.14 4.36
N SER A 355 -13.70 14.80 3.27
CA SER A 355 -13.08 14.62 1.95
C SER A 355 -13.06 13.19 1.40
N MET A 356 -13.82 12.23 1.95
CA MET A 356 -13.71 10.81 1.60
C MET A 356 -13.77 10.54 0.09
N PHE A 357 -14.67 11.22 -0.63
CA PHE A 357 -14.84 11.15 -2.08
C PHE A 357 -14.59 12.52 -2.76
N GLU A 358 -13.86 13.44 -2.11
CA GLU A 358 -13.54 14.74 -2.70
C GLU A 358 -12.81 14.56 -4.02
N GLY A 359 -13.38 15.01 -5.14
CA GLY A 359 -12.78 14.89 -6.48
C GLY A 359 -12.80 13.49 -7.09
N ALA A 360 -13.54 12.53 -6.51
CA ALA A 360 -13.83 11.24 -7.13
C ALA A 360 -14.87 11.42 -8.25
N LEU A 361 -14.38 11.86 -9.42
CA LEU A 361 -15.22 12.41 -10.50
C LEU A 361 -16.33 11.45 -10.98
N LYS A 362 -16.02 10.15 -11.09
CA LYS A 362 -16.93 9.11 -11.58
C LYS A 362 -17.73 8.39 -10.50
N PHE A 363 -17.51 8.70 -9.23
CA PHE A 363 -18.14 7.93 -8.15
C PHE A 363 -19.65 8.19 -8.11
N ASN A 364 -20.44 7.15 -8.33
CA ASN A 364 -21.90 7.22 -8.33
C ASN A 364 -22.56 5.92 -7.81
N GLN A 365 -22.02 5.37 -6.71
CA GLN A 365 -22.51 4.12 -6.12
C GLN A 365 -23.34 4.36 -4.86
N SER A 366 -24.30 3.46 -4.60
CA SER A 366 -25.22 3.59 -3.47
C SER A 366 -24.49 3.48 -2.13
N LEU A 367 -24.77 4.44 -1.25
CA LEU A 367 -24.26 4.49 0.14
C LEU A 367 -25.40 4.58 1.17
N ASN A 368 -26.66 4.50 0.74
CA ASN A 368 -27.82 4.77 1.58
C ASN A 368 -28.01 3.74 2.71
N THR A 369 -27.33 2.59 2.63
CA THR A 369 -27.34 1.52 3.65
C THR A 369 -26.39 1.79 4.81
N TRP A 370 -25.48 2.76 4.66
CA TRP A 370 -24.47 3.05 5.68
C TRP A 370 -25.07 3.61 6.96
N ASN A 371 -24.70 3.01 8.09
CA ASN A 371 -24.99 3.58 9.40
C ASN A 371 -23.96 4.64 9.77
N VAL A 372 -24.29 5.90 9.47
CA VAL A 372 -23.43 7.07 9.74
C VAL A 372 -23.73 7.77 11.07
N SER A 373 -24.50 7.15 11.97
CA SER A 373 -24.99 7.80 13.20
C SER A 373 -23.91 8.28 14.18
N HIS A 374 -22.68 7.74 14.09
CA HIS A 374 -21.54 8.14 14.92
C HIS A 374 -20.54 9.06 14.20
N VAL A 375 -20.81 9.41 12.94
CA VAL A 375 -19.94 10.31 12.17
C VAL A 375 -20.12 11.73 12.70
N THR A 376 -19.01 12.40 12.97
CA THR A 376 -19.01 13.75 13.56
C THR A 376 -18.73 14.84 12.52
N SER A 377 -18.00 14.53 11.44
CA SER A 377 -17.76 15.46 10.34
C SER A 377 -17.78 14.77 8.97
N MET A 378 -18.43 15.45 8.03
CA MET A 378 -18.53 15.07 6.61
C MET A 378 -18.12 16.24 5.70
N SER A 379 -17.31 17.18 6.20
CA SER A 379 -16.93 18.36 5.41
C SER A 379 -16.23 17.93 4.12
N ALA A 380 -16.61 18.53 3.00
CA ALA A 380 -16.09 18.22 1.66
C ALA A 380 -16.23 16.75 1.21
N MET A 381 -17.06 15.91 1.86
CA MET A 381 -17.13 14.47 1.58
C MET A 381 -17.34 14.13 0.09
N PHE A 382 -18.19 14.87 -0.62
CA PHE A 382 -18.48 14.73 -2.05
C PHE A 382 -18.11 15.97 -2.86
N LYS A 383 -17.25 16.85 -2.32
CA LYS A 383 -16.80 18.05 -3.03
C LYS A 383 -16.19 17.66 -4.38
N ASN A 384 -16.62 18.29 -5.47
CA ASN A 384 -16.22 17.98 -6.84
C ASN A 384 -16.51 16.52 -7.30
N ALA A 385 -17.33 15.73 -6.60
CA ALA A 385 -17.78 14.41 -7.08
C ALA A 385 -18.88 14.62 -8.13
N LYS A 386 -18.47 14.89 -9.38
CA LYS A 386 -19.35 15.45 -10.42
C LYS A 386 -20.50 14.53 -10.82
N GLU A 387 -20.29 13.22 -10.83
CA GLU A 387 -21.31 12.23 -11.22
C GLU A 387 -22.17 11.72 -10.05
N PHE A 388 -21.82 12.06 -8.80
CA PHE A 388 -22.52 11.50 -7.64
C PHE A 388 -23.96 12.00 -7.55
N ASN A 389 -24.92 11.08 -7.67
CA ASN A 389 -26.35 11.36 -7.58
C ASN A 389 -27.13 10.17 -6.99
N GLN A 390 -26.68 9.66 -5.85
CA GLN A 390 -27.31 8.52 -5.17
C GLN A 390 -28.06 8.93 -3.90
N PRO A 391 -29.19 8.27 -3.55
CA PRO A 391 -29.96 8.61 -2.37
C PRO A 391 -29.13 8.51 -1.08
N LEU A 392 -29.31 9.50 -0.20
CA LEU A 392 -28.69 9.54 1.14
C LEU A 392 -29.74 9.77 2.25
N ASN A 393 -31.02 9.64 1.91
CA ASN A 393 -32.15 10.00 2.76
C ASN A 393 -32.30 9.13 4.03
N LYS A 394 -31.62 7.97 4.11
CA LYS A 394 -31.62 7.10 5.30
C LYS A 394 -30.54 7.48 6.32
N TRP A 395 -29.64 8.39 5.99
CA TRP A 395 -28.56 8.78 6.88
C TRP A 395 -29.06 9.57 8.10
N ASN A 396 -28.59 9.18 9.29
CA ASN A 396 -28.83 9.90 10.53
C ASN A 396 -27.64 10.81 10.84
N LEU A 397 -27.83 12.13 10.70
CA LEU A 397 -26.79 13.14 10.89
C LEU A 397 -26.80 13.77 12.30
N ALA A 398 -27.49 13.15 13.27
CA ALA A 398 -27.66 13.72 14.61
C ALA A 398 -26.32 14.06 15.30
N ASP A 399 -25.22 13.34 15.05
CA ASP A 399 -23.91 13.61 15.67
C ASP A 399 -22.99 14.49 14.81
N VAL A 400 -23.42 14.86 13.59
CA VAL A 400 -22.60 15.64 12.65
C VAL A 400 -22.64 17.11 13.03
N TRP A 401 -21.48 17.71 13.29
CA TRP A 401 -21.36 19.15 13.58
C TRP A 401 -20.89 19.97 12.36
N ASN A 402 -20.34 19.34 11.32
CA ASN A 402 -19.77 20.05 10.16
C ASN A 402 -20.04 19.32 8.84
N THR A 403 -20.79 20.00 7.97
CA THR A 403 -21.12 19.61 6.59
C THR A 403 -20.62 20.65 5.56
N SER A 404 -19.72 21.56 5.96
CA SER A 404 -19.17 22.57 5.05
C SER A 404 -18.58 21.93 3.80
N GLU A 405 -18.87 22.52 2.64
CA GLU A 405 -18.44 22.07 1.32
C GLU A 405 -18.85 20.64 0.93
N MET A 406 -19.73 19.95 1.67
CA MET A 406 -20.02 18.53 1.48
C MET A 406 -20.37 18.15 0.04
N PHE A 407 -21.14 18.97 -0.67
CA PHE A 407 -21.54 18.79 -2.08
C PHE A 407 -21.05 19.92 -2.98
N ARG A 408 -20.05 20.69 -2.55
CA ARG A 408 -19.51 21.81 -3.34
C ARG A 408 -19.06 21.32 -4.72
N ASN A 409 -19.59 21.89 -5.80
CA ASN A 409 -19.37 21.49 -7.19
C ASN A 409 -19.74 20.02 -7.51
N ALA A 410 -20.57 19.36 -6.71
CA ALA A 410 -21.17 18.07 -7.07
C ALA A 410 -22.31 18.30 -8.06
N THR A 411 -21.95 18.57 -9.32
CA THR A 411 -22.85 19.16 -10.33
C THR A 411 -24.10 18.33 -10.64
N SER A 412 -24.04 17.00 -10.50
CA SER A 412 -25.18 16.11 -10.78
C SER A 412 -26.05 15.82 -9.56
N PHE A 413 -25.63 16.21 -8.36
CA PHE A 413 -26.31 15.81 -7.13
C PHE A 413 -27.67 16.51 -6.99
N ASN A 414 -28.75 15.72 -6.96
CA ASN A 414 -30.12 16.21 -6.79
C ASN A 414 -31.01 15.15 -6.11
N GLN A 415 -30.66 14.75 -4.88
CA GLN A 415 -31.36 13.70 -4.13
C GLN A 415 -32.07 14.27 -2.91
N GLU A 416 -33.18 13.64 -2.52
CA GLU A 416 -33.98 14.10 -1.39
C GLU A 416 -33.21 14.01 -0.06
N LEU A 417 -33.21 15.11 0.70
CA LEU A 417 -32.57 15.20 2.02
C LEU A 417 -33.52 15.63 3.14
N ARG A 418 -34.83 15.64 2.87
CA ARG A 418 -35.87 16.19 3.78
C ARG A 418 -35.85 15.59 5.20
N PHE A 419 -35.36 14.36 5.36
CA PHE A 419 -35.37 13.61 6.62
C PHE A 419 -34.04 13.71 7.41
N TRP A 420 -33.08 14.50 6.94
CA TRP A 420 -31.84 14.70 7.68
C TRP A 420 -32.06 15.46 8.98
N ARG A 421 -31.53 14.92 10.08
CA ARG A 421 -31.53 15.56 11.40
C ARG A 421 -30.35 16.52 11.52
N MET A 422 -30.62 17.80 11.31
CA MET A 422 -29.57 18.83 11.18
C MET A 422 -29.35 19.69 12.43
N HIS A 423 -30.06 19.41 13.54
CA HIS A 423 -30.08 20.26 14.74
C HIS A 423 -28.71 20.47 15.42
N ASN A 424 -27.76 19.55 15.22
CA ASN A 424 -26.39 19.63 15.76
C ASN A 424 -25.37 20.19 14.76
N VAL A 425 -25.73 20.35 13.49
CA VAL A 425 -24.83 20.89 12.47
C VAL A 425 -24.56 22.38 12.76
N ARG A 426 -23.29 22.74 12.91
CA ARG A 426 -22.81 24.09 13.24
C ARG A 426 -22.22 24.83 12.03
N TYR A 427 -21.65 24.12 11.07
CA TYR A 427 -21.00 24.71 9.90
C TYR A 427 -21.52 24.06 8.62
N MET A 428 -22.04 24.90 7.73
CA MET A 428 -22.67 24.52 6.45
C MET A 428 -22.15 25.40 5.30
N ASP A 429 -20.98 26.03 5.49
CA ASP A 429 -20.43 26.96 4.51
C ASP A 429 -20.23 26.27 3.18
N ARG A 430 -20.75 26.86 2.10
CA ARG A 430 -20.62 26.37 0.73
C ARG A 430 -21.07 24.92 0.52
N MET A 431 -21.96 24.40 1.38
CA MET A 431 -22.37 22.99 1.35
C MET A 431 -22.86 22.53 -0.03
N PHE A 432 -23.59 23.39 -0.74
CA PHE A 432 -24.11 23.16 -2.09
C PHE A 432 -23.56 24.19 -3.10
N GLU A 433 -22.49 24.93 -2.79
CA GLU A 433 -21.93 25.92 -3.73
C GLU A 433 -21.56 25.24 -5.05
N GLY A 434 -22.09 25.70 -6.18
CA GLY A 434 -21.83 25.10 -7.50
C GLY A 434 -22.50 23.74 -7.76
N ALA A 435 -23.39 23.26 -6.87
CA ALA A 435 -24.20 22.07 -7.12
C ALA A 435 -25.37 22.41 -8.06
N ILE A 436 -25.07 22.57 -9.35
CA ILE A 436 -25.98 23.16 -10.35
C ILE A 436 -27.30 22.40 -10.56
N SER A 437 -27.37 21.09 -10.27
CA SER A 437 -28.60 20.30 -10.39
C SER A 437 -29.43 20.29 -9.10
N PHE A 438 -28.89 20.77 -7.98
CA PHE A 438 -29.51 20.61 -6.67
C PHE A 438 -30.70 21.57 -6.51
N ASN A 439 -31.92 21.03 -6.50
CA ASN A 439 -33.16 21.79 -6.33
C ASN A 439 -34.14 20.97 -5.47
N GLN A 440 -33.89 20.89 -4.16
CA GLN A 440 -34.66 20.08 -3.21
C GLN A 440 -35.30 20.93 -2.13
N ASP A 441 -36.48 20.53 -1.67
CA ASP A 441 -37.16 21.19 -0.54
C ASP A 441 -36.49 20.84 0.78
N LEU A 442 -35.93 21.86 1.45
CA LEU A 442 -35.25 21.74 2.74
C LEU A 442 -35.98 22.52 3.86
N ASP A 443 -37.23 22.95 3.66
CA ASP A 443 -37.99 23.71 4.69
C ASP A 443 -38.17 22.93 6.01
N TYR A 444 -38.05 21.60 5.97
CA TYR A 444 -38.22 20.68 7.11
C TYR A 444 -36.99 20.58 8.01
N TRP A 445 -35.86 21.16 7.62
CA TRP A 445 -34.65 21.10 8.43
C TRP A 445 -34.75 22.01 9.65
N GLU A 446 -34.50 21.42 10.83
CA GLU A 446 -34.24 22.17 12.05
C GLU A 446 -32.74 22.50 12.13
N ILE A 447 -32.40 23.78 11.98
CA ILE A 447 -31.01 24.25 11.82
C ILE A 447 -30.58 25.13 13.00
N ASN A 448 -29.46 24.78 13.64
CA ASN A 448 -28.77 25.62 14.63
C ASN A 448 -27.34 25.98 14.17
N ALA A 449 -27.16 26.21 12.87
CA ALA A 449 -25.88 26.50 12.25
C ALA A 449 -25.34 27.87 12.69
N LYS A 450 -24.06 27.91 13.05
CA LYS A 450 -23.31 29.13 13.32
C LYS A 450 -22.86 29.83 12.03
N SER A 451 -22.60 29.05 10.98
CA SER A 451 -22.17 29.57 9.69
C SER A 451 -22.80 28.80 8.53
N LYS A 452 -23.26 29.56 7.54
CA LYS A 452 -23.95 29.10 6.32
C LYS A 452 -23.55 29.94 5.10
N ILE A 453 -22.32 30.47 5.11
CA ILE A 453 -21.79 31.40 4.10
C ILE A 453 -21.80 30.71 2.74
N ASP A 454 -22.36 31.37 1.73
CA ASP A 454 -22.41 30.90 0.35
C ASP A 454 -23.02 29.49 0.17
N MET A 455 -23.85 29.02 1.12
CA MET A 455 -24.31 27.63 1.15
C MET A 455 -24.94 27.15 -0.16
N PHE A 456 -25.68 28.03 -0.85
CA PHE A 456 -26.39 27.76 -2.11
C PHE A 456 -25.86 28.58 -3.29
N LYS A 457 -24.71 29.24 -3.14
CA LYS A 457 -24.15 30.10 -4.20
C LYS A 457 -23.90 29.28 -5.46
N ASP A 458 -24.35 29.77 -6.62
CA ASP A 458 -24.21 29.09 -7.91
C ASP A 458 -24.79 27.65 -7.94
N SER A 459 -25.74 27.34 -7.05
CA SER A 459 -26.48 26.07 -7.04
C SER A 459 -27.74 26.12 -7.90
N GLY A 460 -28.37 24.97 -8.14
CA GLY A 460 -29.66 24.86 -8.86
C GLY A 460 -30.89 25.27 -8.05
N MET A 461 -30.72 25.77 -6.83
CA MET A 461 -31.85 26.06 -5.92
C MET A 461 -32.69 27.23 -6.42
N GLU A 462 -33.93 26.93 -6.81
CA GLU A 462 -34.88 27.96 -7.26
C GLU A 462 -35.55 28.67 -6.08
N LYS A 463 -35.77 27.96 -4.97
CA LYS A 463 -36.42 28.47 -3.77
C LYS A 463 -35.59 28.16 -2.54
N LEU A 464 -35.08 29.21 -1.90
CA LEU A 464 -34.32 29.07 -0.65
C LEU A 464 -35.23 28.68 0.52
N PRO A 465 -34.75 27.81 1.45
CA PRO A 465 -35.53 27.39 2.61
C PRO A 465 -35.86 28.54 3.56
N LYS A 466 -36.98 28.45 4.27
CA LYS A 466 -37.46 29.50 5.21
C LYS A 466 -36.43 29.85 6.29
N TRP A 467 -35.68 28.86 6.79
CA TRP A 467 -34.67 29.04 7.83
C TRP A 467 -33.36 29.68 7.32
N TYR A 468 -33.18 29.82 6.00
CA TYR A 468 -31.95 30.36 5.42
C TYR A 468 -31.88 31.89 5.44
N LYS A 469 -33.04 32.55 5.48
CA LYS A 469 -33.17 34.01 5.44
C LYS A 469 -32.56 34.72 6.65
#